data_AF-K1V875-F1
#
_entry.id   AF-K1V875-F1
#
_cell.length_a   1.000
_cell.length_b   1.000
_cell.length_c   1.000
_cell.angle_alpha   90.00
_cell.angle_beta   90.00
_cell.angle_gamma   90.00
#
_symmetry.space_group_name_H-M   'P 1'
#
loop_
_entity.id
_entity.type
_entity.pdbx_description
1 polymer ?
#
loop_
_entity_poly.entity_id
_entity_poly.type
_entity_poly.pdbx_seq_one_letter_code
_entity_poly.pdbx_strand_id
1 'polypeptide(L)'
;MIQPKMTLKIFRTTIIQISIKLLEKNNIDTFKNGELQKLGNVLLTGSAGFLGVHILYELLHKYNGKVYCMIRDKNNNPAENRMNSIYYYYFEESLKERYPDRVTVISGDVTSRESFDKFIDKDINT
;
A
#
# COMPACT_ATOMS: atom_id res chain seq x y z
N MET A 1 -5.98 24.31 -24.41
CA MET A 1 -4.68 23.63 -24.24
C MET A 1 -4.14 23.99 -22.85
N ILE A 2 -4.57 23.26 -21.82
CA ILE A 2 -4.24 23.55 -20.42
C ILE A 2 -2.88 22.90 -20.12
N GLN A 3 -1.92 23.71 -19.66
CA GLN A 3 -0.55 23.31 -19.41
C GLN A 3 -0.48 22.20 -18.32
N PRO A 4 0.14 21.04 -18.58
CA PRO A 4 0.16 19.89 -17.65
C PRO A 4 0.80 20.20 -16.28
N LYS A 5 1.59 21.28 -16.17
CA LYS A 5 2.20 21.73 -14.91
C LYS A 5 1.20 22.26 -13.88
N MET A 6 0.03 22.75 -14.30
CA MET A 6 -0.96 23.34 -13.40
C MET A 6 -1.75 22.28 -12.62
N THR A 7 -2.11 21.19 -13.31
CA THR A 7 -2.83 20.04 -12.74
C THR A 7 -2.01 19.34 -11.65
N LEU A 8 -0.70 19.15 -11.88
CA LEU A 8 0.20 18.49 -10.92
C LEU A 8 0.40 19.31 -9.63
N LYS A 9 0.37 20.65 -9.73
CA LYS A 9 0.53 21.55 -8.58
C LYS A 9 -0.73 21.56 -7.69
N ILE A 10 -1.91 21.57 -8.31
CA ILE A 10 -3.20 21.44 -7.61
C ILE A 10 -3.31 20.07 -6.93
N PHE A 11 -2.96 18.99 -7.64
CA PHE A 11 -2.97 17.62 -7.08
C PHE A 11 -2.03 17.48 -5.87
N ARG A 12 -0.82 18.07 -5.94
CA ARG A 12 0.12 18.12 -4.80
C ARG A 12 -0.46 18.82 -3.58
N THR A 13 -1.06 20.01 -3.77
CA THR A 13 -1.62 20.78 -2.64
C THR A 13 -2.82 20.08 -2.01
N THR A 14 -3.72 19.53 -2.83
CA THR A 14 -4.92 18.85 -2.34
C THR A 14 -4.58 17.54 -1.62
N ILE A 15 -3.68 16.71 -2.15
CA ILE A 15 -3.25 15.47 -1.48
C ILE A 15 -2.59 15.75 -0.13
N ILE A 16 -1.67 16.71 -0.07
CA ILE A 16 -1.00 17.09 1.18
C ILE A 16 -2.04 17.57 2.21
N GLN A 17 -3.02 18.37 1.78
CA GLN A 17 -4.08 18.86 2.66
C GLN A 17 -5.00 17.73 3.18
N ILE A 18 -5.29 16.73 2.34
CA ILE A 18 -6.07 15.54 2.74
C ILE A 18 -5.30 14.73 3.80
N SER A 19 -4.01 14.46 3.58
CA SER A 19 -3.17 13.73 4.54
C SER A 19 -3.06 14.46 5.88
N ILE A 20 -2.91 15.79 5.88
CA ILE A 20 -2.88 16.59 7.12
C ILE A 20 -4.20 16.45 7.89
N LYS A 21 -5.34 16.58 7.20
CA LYS A 21 -6.67 16.46 7.82
C LYS A 21 -6.97 15.06 8.37
N LEU A 22 -6.45 14.01 7.75
CA LEU A 22 -6.51 12.64 8.27
C LEU A 22 -5.67 12.49 9.53
N LEU A 23 -4.42 12.97 9.51
CA LEU A 23 -3.50 12.87 10.64
C LEU A 23 -3.93 13.72 11.84
N GLU A 24 -4.63 14.84 11.64
CA GLU A 24 -5.22 15.65 12.72
C GLU A 24 -6.14 14.85 13.64
N LYS A 25 -6.76 13.78 13.12
CA LYS A 25 -7.62 12.87 13.88
C LYS A 25 -6.86 11.79 14.65
N ASN A 26 -5.54 11.66 14.49
CA ASN A 26 -4.72 10.72 15.26
C ASN A 26 -4.37 11.28 16.65
N ASN A 27 -5.39 11.60 17.43
CA ASN A 27 -5.28 12.10 18.79
C ASN A 27 -5.91 11.13 19.81
N ILE A 28 -5.56 11.31 21.08
CA ILE A 28 -5.99 10.42 22.18
C ILE A 28 -7.51 10.40 22.32
N ASP A 29 -8.18 11.53 22.08
CA ASP A 29 -9.64 11.62 22.19
C ASP A 29 -10.33 10.77 21.12
N THR A 30 -9.83 10.81 19.89
CA THR A 30 -10.33 9.97 18.79
C THR A 30 -9.99 8.50 19.03
N PHE A 31 -8.83 8.19 19.62
CA PHE A 31 -8.50 6.81 19.99
C PHE A 31 -9.43 6.24 21.07
N LYS A 32 -9.82 7.06 22.06
CA LYS A 32 -10.68 6.63 23.17
C LYS A 32 -12.16 6.61 22.82
N ASN A 33 -12.64 7.60 22.05
CA ASN A 33 -14.06 7.86 21.85
C ASN A 33 -14.50 7.82 20.38
N GLY A 34 -13.56 7.63 19.45
CA GLY A 34 -13.84 7.57 18.03
C GLY A 34 -14.33 6.19 17.58
N GLU A 35 -14.91 6.17 16.38
CA GLU A 35 -15.34 4.94 15.73
C GLU A 35 -14.21 4.35 14.87
N LEU A 36 -14.16 3.02 14.81
CA LEU A 36 -13.27 2.32 13.88
C LEU A 36 -13.65 2.64 12.44
N GLN A 37 -12.68 3.16 11.68
CA GLN A 37 -12.86 3.43 10.27
C GLN A 37 -12.62 2.17 9.44
N LYS A 38 -13.36 2.04 8.33
CA LYS A 38 -13.11 0.97 7.37
C LYS A 38 -11.76 1.20 6.71
N LEU A 39 -10.95 0.15 6.67
CA LEU A 39 -9.58 0.21 6.16
C LEU A 39 -9.52 0.40 4.63
N GLY A 40 -10.46 -0.17 3.88
CA GLY A 40 -10.46 -0.11 2.41
C GLY A 40 -9.23 -0.78 1.78
N ASN A 41 -8.79 -0.27 0.63
CA ASN A 41 -7.63 -0.76 -0.10
C ASN A 41 -6.32 -0.13 0.43
N VAL A 42 -5.28 -0.93 0.64
CA VAL A 42 -4.08 -0.54 1.39
C VAL A 42 -2.84 -0.54 0.50
N LEU A 43 -2.02 0.51 0.60
CA LEU A 43 -0.62 0.47 0.16
C LEU A 43 0.26 -0.01 1.32
N LEU A 44 0.84 -1.20 1.19
CA LEU A 44 1.75 -1.77 2.17
C LEU A 44 3.19 -1.66 1.67
N THR A 45 4.02 -0.91 2.42
CA THR A 45 5.47 -0.90 2.23
C THR A 45 6.12 -1.87 3.22
N GLY A 46 7.29 -2.41 2.86
CA GLY A 46 8.01 -3.34 3.74
C GLY A 46 7.35 -4.72 3.90
N SER A 47 6.40 -5.11 3.04
CA SER A 47 5.71 -6.41 3.08
C SER A 47 6.65 -7.62 2.97
N ALA A 48 7.84 -7.45 2.39
CA ALA A 48 8.89 -8.47 2.29
C ALA A 48 9.75 -8.61 3.57
N GLY A 49 9.47 -7.85 4.63
CA GLY A 49 10.12 -7.97 5.94
C GLY A 49 9.30 -8.85 6.89
N PHE A 50 9.91 -9.27 8.01
CA PHE A 50 9.30 -10.17 9.00
C PHE A 50 7.90 -9.70 9.46
N LEU A 51 7.78 -8.47 9.97
CA LEU A 51 6.47 -7.95 10.39
C LEU A 51 5.54 -7.71 9.20
N GLY A 52 6.08 -7.20 8.10
CA GLY A 52 5.29 -6.81 6.93
C GLY A 52 4.55 -7.99 6.29
N VAL A 53 5.16 -9.18 6.24
CA VAL A 53 4.50 -10.38 5.67
C VAL A 53 3.37 -10.89 6.55
N HIS A 54 3.49 -10.77 7.88
CA HIS A 54 2.39 -11.08 8.81
C HIS A 54 1.28 -10.02 8.76
N ILE A 55 1.59 -8.74 8.58
CA ILE A 55 0.57 -7.71 8.33
C ILE A 55 -0.18 -8.03 7.02
N LEU A 56 0.53 -8.36 5.94
CA LEU A 56 -0.09 -8.77 4.69
C LEU A 56 -1.03 -9.97 4.90
N TYR A 57 -0.59 -10.98 5.64
CA TYR A 57 -1.42 -12.14 5.98
C TYR A 57 -2.72 -11.73 6.68
N GLU A 58 -2.63 -10.91 7.74
CA GLU A 58 -3.79 -10.43 8.48
C GLU A 58 -4.74 -9.58 7.61
N LEU A 59 -4.20 -8.73 6.73
CA LEU A 59 -4.99 -7.95 5.78
C LEU A 59 -5.78 -8.84 4.81
N LEU A 60 -5.19 -9.96 4.38
CA LEU A 60 -5.86 -10.89 3.47
C LEU A 60 -6.91 -11.76 4.15
N HIS A 61 -6.68 -12.13 5.42
CA HIS A 61 -7.58 -13.03 6.16
C HIS A 61 -8.73 -12.31 6.87
N LYS A 62 -8.50 -11.08 7.36
CA LYS A 62 -9.49 -10.37 8.20
C LYS A 62 -10.17 -9.20 7.50
N TYR A 63 -9.65 -8.76 6.37
CA TYR A 63 -10.18 -7.61 5.63
C TYR A 63 -10.47 -7.99 4.18
N ASN A 64 -11.28 -7.16 3.51
CA ASN A 64 -11.75 -7.43 2.14
C ASN A 64 -11.11 -6.52 1.07
N GLY A 65 -10.32 -5.53 1.48
CA GLY A 65 -9.68 -4.59 0.55
C GLY A 65 -8.51 -5.20 -0.23
N LYS A 66 -8.17 -4.57 -1.35
CA LYS A 66 -6.97 -4.88 -2.12
C LYS A 66 -5.73 -4.41 -1.37
N VAL A 67 -4.64 -5.17 -1.47
CA VAL A 67 -3.34 -4.83 -0.89
C VAL A 67 -2.34 -4.62 -2.01
N TYR A 68 -1.86 -3.39 -2.14
CA TYR A 68 -0.79 -3.02 -3.06
C TYR A 68 0.53 -3.08 -2.31
N CYS A 69 1.40 -4.02 -2.66
CA CYS A 69 2.69 -4.18 -1.99
C CYS A 69 3.80 -3.49 -2.80
N MET A 70 4.43 -2.46 -2.22
CA MET A 70 5.61 -1.83 -2.80
C MET A 70 6.87 -2.54 -2.31
N ILE A 71 7.61 -3.15 -3.23
CA ILE A 71 8.80 -3.94 -2.92
C ILE A 71 9.92 -3.58 -3.86
N ARG A 72 11.14 -3.48 -3.35
CA ARG A 72 12.34 -3.27 -4.17
C ARG A 72 12.72 -4.56 -4.90
N ASP A 73 12.97 -4.46 -6.20
CA ASP A 73 13.69 -5.50 -6.93
C ASP A 73 15.06 -5.72 -6.31
N LYS A 74 15.57 -6.95 -6.35
CA LYS A 74 16.89 -7.25 -5.77
C LYS A 74 17.57 -8.37 -6.54
N ASN A 75 18.82 -8.16 -6.97
CA ASN A 75 19.69 -9.20 -7.54
C ASN A 75 19.02 -10.05 -8.63
N ASN A 76 18.42 -9.41 -9.65
CA ASN A 76 17.66 -10.08 -10.71
C ASN A 76 16.45 -10.91 -10.23
N ASN A 77 15.99 -10.71 -8.99
CA ASN A 77 14.73 -11.26 -8.48
C ASN A 77 13.66 -10.16 -8.52
N PRO A 78 12.69 -10.25 -9.46
CA PRO A 78 11.59 -9.30 -9.54
C PRO A 78 10.75 -9.28 -8.26
N ALA A 79 10.21 -8.11 -7.93
CA ALA A 79 9.39 -7.87 -6.75
C ALA A 79 8.26 -8.91 -6.57
N GLU A 80 7.54 -9.27 -7.65
CA GLU A 80 6.46 -10.26 -7.62
C GLU A 80 6.97 -11.64 -7.18
N ASN A 81 8.04 -12.14 -7.81
CA ASN A 81 8.62 -13.44 -7.47
C ASN A 81 9.11 -13.44 -6.02
N ARG A 82 9.83 -12.40 -5.63
CA ARG A 82 10.33 -12.23 -4.26
C ARG A 82 9.21 -12.26 -3.23
N MET A 83 8.09 -11.57 -3.47
CA MET A 83 6.96 -11.56 -2.54
C MET A 83 6.29 -12.92 -2.46
N ASN A 84 6.03 -13.57 -3.61
CA ASN A 84 5.44 -14.90 -3.65
C ASN A 84 6.31 -15.92 -2.89
N SER A 85 7.63 -15.92 -3.10
CA SER A 85 8.55 -16.82 -2.38
C SER A 85 8.55 -16.57 -0.87
N ILE A 86 8.54 -15.29 -0.44
CA ILE A 86 8.50 -14.94 0.98
C ILE A 86 7.16 -15.39 1.60
N TYR A 87 6.04 -15.10 0.96
CA TYR A 87 4.73 -15.48 1.47
C TYR A 87 4.60 -17.00 1.59
N TYR A 88 5.01 -17.74 0.55
CA TYR A 88 5.01 -19.20 0.57
C TYR A 88 5.93 -19.75 1.67
N TYR A 89 7.10 -19.16 1.89
CA TYR A 89 8.00 -19.58 2.97
C TYR A 89 7.36 -19.47 4.37
N TYR A 90 6.55 -18.44 4.63
CA TYR A 90 5.94 -18.24 5.95
C TYR A 90 4.63 -19.01 6.15
N PHE A 91 3.86 -19.26 5.08
CA PHE A 91 2.49 -19.76 5.20
C PHE A 91 2.18 -20.99 4.35
N GLU A 92 3.15 -21.49 3.58
CA GLU A 92 3.00 -22.65 2.70
C GLU A 92 1.83 -22.50 1.69
N GLU A 93 1.49 -21.26 1.35
CA GLU A 93 0.40 -20.90 0.43
C GLU A 93 0.91 -20.06 -0.74
N SER A 94 0.38 -20.34 -1.94
CA SER A 94 0.65 -19.51 -3.13
C SER A 94 -0.18 -18.23 -3.09
N LEU A 95 0.48 -17.10 -2.83
CA LEU A 95 -0.15 -15.78 -2.79
C LEU A 95 -0.90 -15.47 -4.10
N LYS A 96 -0.29 -15.82 -5.24
CA LYS A 96 -0.85 -15.61 -6.58
C LYS A 96 -2.09 -16.44 -6.87
N GLU A 97 -2.13 -17.69 -6.42
CA GLU A 97 -3.28 -18.58 -6.65
C GLU A 97 -4.43 -18.31 -5.69
N ARG A 98 -4.10 -18.03 -4.42
CA ARG A 98 -5.10 -17.81 -3.37
C ARG A 98 -5.70 -16.42 -3.42
N TYR A 99 -4.91 -15.41 -3.80
CA TYR A 99 -5.30 -13.99 -3.74
C TYR A 99 -5.06 -13.23 -5.06
N PRO A 100 -5.42 -13.77 -6.23
CA PRO A 100 -5.07 -13.20 -7.54
C PRO A 100 -5.60 -11.76 -7.73
N ASP A 101 -6.80 -11.47 -7.24
CA ASP A 101 -7.44 -10.17 -7.38
C ASP A 101 -7.27 -9.25 -6.15
N ARG A 102 -6.69 -9.79 -5.08
CA ARG A 102 -6.56 -9.14 -3.78
C ARG A 102 -5.17 -8.57 -3.54
N VAL A 103 -4.14 -9.08 -4.19
CA VAL A 103 -2.76 -8.59 -4.03
C VAL A 103 -2.19 -8.12 -5.36
N THR A 104 -1.61 -6.93 -5.36
CA THR A 104 -0.84 -6.42 -6.49
C THR A 104 0.54 -6.01 -6.01
N VAL A 105 1.58 -6.69 -6.51
CA VAL A 105 2.97 -6.38 -6.16
C VAL A 105 3.56 -5.44 -7.20
N ILE A 106 4.09 -4.31 -6.75
CA ILE A 106 4.63 -3.27 -7.61
C ILE A 106 6.08 -2.99 -7.19
N SER A 107 7.00 -3.04 -8.16
CA SER A 107 8.39 -2.67 -7.93
C SER A 107 8.50 -1.19 -7.59
N GLY A 108 9.16 -0.84 -6.49
CA GLY A 108 9.35 0.54 -6.06
C GLY A 108 10.19 0.70 -4.80
N ASP A 109 10.64 1.92 -4.56
CA ASP A 109 11.37 2.33 -3.38
C ASP A 109 10.67 3.54 -2.73
N VAL A 110 10.32 3.42 -1.44
CA VAL A 110 9.69 4.48 -0.63
C VAL A 110 10.53 5.76 -0.59
N THR A 111 11.84 5.67 -0.75
CA THR A 111 12.74 6.84 -0.81
C THR A 111 12.72 7.53 -2.17
N SER A 112 12.15 6.90 -3.20
CA SER A 112 12.02 7.45 -4.55
C SER A 112 10.59 7.92 -4.82
N ARG A 113 10.43 9.23 -5.00
CA ARG A 113 9.12 9.82 -5.28
C ARG A 113 8.47 9.27 -6.55
N GLU A 114 9.26 8.97 -7.57
CA GLU A 114 8.78 8.42 -8.85
C GLU A 114 8.16 7.02 -8.69
N SER A 115 8.55 6.28 -7.65
CA SER A 115 7.93 4.98 -7.34
C SER A 115 6.45 5.11 -7.01
N PHE A 116 6.01 6.25 -6.49
CA PHE A 116 4.61 6.51 -6.15
C PHE A 116 3.76 6.86 -7.39
N ASP A 117 4.37 7.25 -8.50
CA ASP A 117 3.62 7.56 -9.73
C ASP A 117 2.87 6.33 -10.26
N LYS A 118 3.38 5.12 -9.95
CA LYS A 118 2.76 3.83 -10.27
C LYS A 118 1.47 3.52 -9.49
N PHE A 119 1.14 4.35 -8.51
CA PHE A 119 0.00 4.17 -7.61
C PHE A 119 -1.08 5.24 -7.79
N ILE A 120 -0.87 6.25 -8.65
CA ILE A 120 -1.79 7.38 -8.84
C ILE A 120 -3.18 6.93 -9.34
N ASP A 121 -3.23 5.86 -10.15
CA ASP A 121 -4.44 5.29 -10.73
C ASP A 121 -5.06 4.19 -9.85
N LYS A 122 -4.43 3.85 -8.71
CA LYS A 122 -4.91 2.81 -7.82
C LYS A 122 -5.88 3.38 -6.82
N ASP A 123 -7.03 2.73 -6.69
CA ASP A 123 -7.99 3.03 -5.64
C ASP A 123 -7.41 2.59 -4.29
N ILE A 124 -6.67 3.49 -3.64
CA ILE A 124 -6.06 3.29 -2.31
C ILE A 124 -6.82 4.17 -1.34
N ASN A 125 -7.29 3.57 -0.25
CA ASN A 125 -7.98 4.25 0.82
C ASN A 125 -7.00 4.38 1.99
N THR A 126 -6.28 5.50 2.01
CA THR A 126 -5.44 5.92 3.14
C THR A 126 -5.85 7.31 3.57
#